data_AF-A0A6L9IW51-F1
#
_entry.id   AF-A0A6L9IW51-F1
#
_cell.length_a   1.000
_cell.length_b   1.000
_cell.length_c   1.000
_cell.angle_alpha   90.00
_cell.angle_beta   90.00
_cell.angle_gamma   90.00
#
_symmetry.space_group_name_H-M   'P 1'
#
loop_
_entity.id
_entity.type
_entity.pdbx_description
1 polymer ?
#
loop_
_entity_poly.entity_id
_entity_poly.type
_entity_poly.pdbx_seq_one_letter_code
_entity_poly.pdbx_strand_id
1 'polypeptide(L)' 'MTDAETTPLILVADDDDMNRELMDTILQREGYRVLQAANGVRALETATNERP' A
#
# COMPACT_ATOMS: atom_id res chain seq x y z
N MET A 1 12.19 -14.35 -11.26
CA MET A 1 12.74 -13.63 -10.11
C MET A 1 12.34 -12.19 -10.31
N THR A 2 11.32 -11.72 -9.61
CA THR A 2 10.90 -10.32 -9.64
C THR A 2 11.89 -9.54 -8.78
N ASP A 3 12.58 -8.57 -9.38
CA ASP A 3 13.42 -7.65 -8.63
C ASP A 3 12.52 -6.78 -7.76
N ALA A 4 12.60 -6.97 -6.44
CA ALA A 4 11.79 -6.23 -5.47
C ALA A 4 12.03 -4.71 -5.54
N GLU A 5 13.17 -4.27 -6.09
CA GLU A 5 13.51 -2.85 -6.27
C GLU A 5 12.81 -2.19 -7.47
N THR A 6 12.38 -2.94 -8.48
CA THR A 6 11.67 -2.39 -9.66
C THR A 6 10.16 -2.53 -9.58
N THR A 7 9.67 -3.29 -8.60
CA THR A 7 8.25 -3.52 -8.36
C THR A 7 7.60 -2.24 -7.80
N PRO A 8 6.58 -1.66 -8.45
CA PRO A 8 5.93 -0.44 -7.96
C PRO A 8 5.35 -0.62 -6.55
N LEU A 9 5.51 0.42 -5.74
CA LEU A 9 4.97 0.52 -4.39
C LEU A 9 3.64 1.27 -4.46
N ILE A 10 2.61 0.81 -3.72
CA ILE A 10 1.30 1.46 -3.67
C ILE A 10 0.93 1.69 -2.21
N LEU A 11 0.44 2.88 -1.88
CA LEU A 11 -0.16 3.18 -0.59
C LEU A 11 -1.69 3.15 -0.69
N VAL A 12 -2.32 2.26 0.07
CA VAL A 12 -3.77 2.18 0.23
C VAL A 12 -4.15 2.92 1.52
N ALA A 13 -4.95 3.98 1.38
CA ALA A 13 -5.50 4.73 2.51
C ALA A 13 -7.03 4.57 2.55
N ASP A 14 -7.53 3.85 3.56
CA ASP A 14 -8.95 3.56 3.76
C ASP A 14 -9.22 3.36 5.27
N ASP A 15 -10.27 3.99 5.79
CA ASP A 15 -10.66 3.93 7.20
C ASP A 15 -11.42 2.67 7.57
N ASP A 16 -11.94 1.93 6.59
CA ASP A 16 -12.53 0.61 6.78
C ASP A 16 -11.46 -0.50 6.65
N ASP A 17 -11.33 -1.31 7.69
CA ASP A 17 -10.34 -2.39 7.75
C ASP A 17 -10.56 -3.46 6.67
N MET A 18 -11.82 -3.81 6.38
CA MET A 18 -12.17 -4.86 5.42
C MET A 18 -11.82 -4.41 4.00
N ASN A 19 -12.11 -3.16 3.66
CA ASN A 19 -11.75 -2.60 2.36
C ASN A 19 -10.24 -2.54 2.17
N ARG A 20 -9.51 -2.11 3.21
CA ARG A 20 -8.05 -1.99 3.17
C ARG A 20 -7.35 -3.34 3.01
N GLU A 21 -7.83 -4.37 3.71
CA GLU A 21 -7.33 -5.75 3.58
C GLU A 21 -7.66 -6.37 2.22
N LEU A 22 -8.86 -6.13 1.71
CA LEU A 22 -9.27 -6.58 0.38
C LEU A 22 -8.34 -5.99 -0.70
N MET A 23 -8.09 -4.68 -0.64
CA MET A 23 -7.25 -4.00 -1.62
C MET A 23 -5.79 -4.48 -1.57
N ASP A 24 -5.25 -4.68 -0.37
CA ASP A 24 -3.91 -5.23 -0.17
C ASP A 24 -3.78 -6.64 -0.77
N THR A 25 -4.76 -7.52 -0.51
CA THR A 25 -4.79 -8.87 -1.08
C THR A 25 -4.82 -8.85 -2.60
N ILE A 26 -5.61 -7.98 -3.21
CA ILE A 26 -5.72 -7.87 -4.68
C ILE A 26 -4.40 -7.37 -5.27
N LEU A 27 -3.85 -6.27 -4.75
CA LEU A 27 -2.66 -5.64 -5.29
C LEU A 27 -1.40 -6.52 -5.11
N GLN A 28 -1.25 -7.20 -3.98
CA GLN A 28 -0.15 -8.14 -3.79
C GLN A 28 -0.24 -9.34 -4.74
N ARG A 29 -1.45 -9.84 -5.05
CA ARG A 29 -1.64 -10.91 -6.04
C ARG A 29 -1.25 -10.50 -7.45
N GLU A 30 -1.47 -9.24 -7.80
CA GLU A 30 -1.00 -8.64 -9.06
C GLU A 30 0.51 -8.32 -9.06
N GLY A 31 1.20 -8.59 -7.96
CA GLY A 31 2.65 -8.47 -7.85
C GLY A 31 3.14 -7.10 -7.41
N TYR A 32 2.27 -6.23 -6.90
CA TYR A 32 2.68 -4.94 -6.34
C TYR A 32 3.19 -5.08 -4.91
N ARG A 33 4.02 -4.12 -4.49
CA ARG A 33 4.32 -3.89 -3.08
C ARG A 33 3.27 -2.94 -2.52
N VAL A 34 2.77 -3.21 -1.32
CA VAL A 34 1.66 -2.44 -0.75
C VAL A 34 2.01 -1.94 0.65
N LEU A 35 1.66 -0.68 0.91
CA LEU A 35 1.60 -0.07 2.23
C LEU A 35 0.15 0.28 2.55
N GLN A 36 -0.21 0.22 3.82
CA GLN A 36 -1.57 0.49 4.28
C GLN A 36 -1.59 1.62 5.30
N ALA A 37 -2.59 2.49 5.20
CA ALA A 37 -2.88 3.51 6.19
C ALA A 37 -4.37 3.52 6.55
N ALA A 38 -4.68 3.46 7.83
CA ALA A 38 -6.06 3.44 8.35
C ALA A 38 -6.67 4.84 8.52
N ASN A 39 -5.92 5.90 8.22
CA ASN A 39 -6.39 7.29 8.31
C ASN A 39 -5.45 8.24 7.56
N GLY A 40 -5.90 9.48 7.36
CA GLY A 40 -5.16 10.50 6.62
C GLY A 40 -3.82 10.89 7.25
N VAL A 41 -3.69 10.92 8.58
CA VAL A 41 -2.43 11.28 9.25
C VAL A 41 -1.36 10.24 8.92
N ARG A 42 -1.67 8.96 9.12
CA ARG A 42 -0.76 7.86 8.76
C ARG A 42 -0.47 7.80 7.27
N ALA A 43 -1.47 8.09 6.43
CA ALA A 43 -1.28 8.11 4.98
C ALA A 43 -0.28 9.20 4.57
N LEU A 44 -0.41 10.40 5.13
CA LEU A 44 0.49 11.52 4.82
C LEU A 44 1.92 11.24 5.31
N GLU A 45 2.08 10.73 6.54
CA GLU A 45 3.38 10.32 7.08
C GLU A 45 4.05 9.27 6.19
N THR A 46 3.29 8.24 5.81
CA THR A 46 3.78 7.15 4.95
C THR A 46 4.16 7.64 3.56
N ALA A 47 3.31 8.45 2.92
CA ALA A 47 3.58 9.02 1.60
C ALA A 47 4.84 9.90 1.59
N THR A 48 5.07 10.64 2.67
CA THR A 48 6.24 11.51 2.81
C THR A 48 7.54 10.72 2.95
N ASN A 49 7.51 9.66 3.76
CA ASN A 49 8.70 8.86 4.08
C ASN A 49 9.07 7.86 2.99
N GLU A 50 8.08 7.17 2.45
CA GLU A 50 8.28 6.02 1.55
C GLU A 50 8.20 6.40 0.07
N ARG A 51 7.58 7.55 -0.25
CA ARG A 51 7.31 8.01 -1.63
C ARG A 51 6.77 6.90 -2.54
N PRO A 52 5.67 6.26 -2.12
CA PRO A 52 4.97 5.23 -2.90
C PRO A 52 4.38 5.81 -4.18
#